data_AF-A0A2S4LSM1-F1
#
_entry.id   AF-A0A2S4LSM1-F1
#
_cell.length_a   1.000
_cell.length_b   1.000
_cell.length_c   1.000
_cell.angle_alpha   90.00
_cell.angle_beta   90.00
_cell.angle_gamma   90.00
#
_symmetry.space_group_name_H-M   'P 1'
#
loop_
_entity.id
_entity.type
_entity.pdbx_description
1 polymer ?
#
loop_
_entity_poly.entity_id
_entity_poly.type
_entity_poly.pdbx_seq_one_letter_code
_entity_poly.pdbx_strand_id
1 'polypeptide(L)'
;MLMTRRLRMRASIGALAALGFAAVLGGASAQPLNLQPSKPAIATAKPSRSGTRLPPVRPEGLGLPRTATAATPVQTASAEAPQRIAATPAKASGKSSAPQTQDEAVERLNAYFNGFATLQADFIQFSADGRRLEGKLYIQRPGKMRFEYRAPVTTEVIADGTSVAIRDKKLATQDIYSIGQTPLKFLVKERMDLARDSVVMGASTKGEILSVRIEDRSTLGGTSKITLNYDITANELRGWVVIDPQGYETTVSVYNLDTQRRPDPKNFTINYERVL
;
A
#
# COMPACT_ATOMS: atom_id res chain seq x y z
N MET A 1 18.27 57.69 14.05
CA MET A 1 18.89 56.76 13.07
C MET A 1 19.20 55.45 13.80
N LEU A 2 18.25 54.51 13.90
CA LEU A 2 18.51 53.15 14.38
C LEU A 2 17.84 52.17 13.41
N MET A 3 18.66 51.39 12.71
CA MET A 3 18.27 50.50 11.63
C MET A 3 17.53 49.26 12.12
N THR A 4 16.37 49.02 11.51
CA THR A 4 15.56 47.81 11.55
C THR A 4 16.33 46.66 10.89
N ARG A 5 16.84 45.69 11.65
CA ARG A 5 17.34 44.42 11.08
C ARG A 5 16.16 43.47 10.87
N ARG A 6 15.54 43.52 9.69
CA ARG A 6 14.60 42.47 9.24
C ARG A 6 15.41 41.23 8.89
N LEU A 7 15.36 40.22 9.74
CA LEU A 7 15.93 38.91 9.48
C LEU A 7 15.11 38.23 8.37
N ARG A 8 15.66 38.19 7.16
CA ARG A 8 15.08 37.44 6.03
C ARG A 8 15.26 35.96 6.31
N MET A 9 14.17 35.29 6.68
CA MET A 9 14.08 33.83 6.75
C MET A 9 14.26 33.29 5.32
N ARG A 10 15.44 32.72 5.05
CA ARG A 10 15.70 31.99 3.81
C ARG A 10 15.00 30.64 3.91
N ALA A 11 13.95 30.45 3.14
CA ALA A 11 13.35 29.13 2.91
C ALA A 11 14.35 28.30 2.10
N SER A 12 15.05 27.39 2.79
CA SER A 12 15.80 26.33 2.15
C SER A 12 14.81 25.30 1.65
N ILE A 13 14.54 25.28 0.34
CA ILE A 13 13.75 24.24 -0.33
C ILE A 13 14.63 23.00 -0.40
N GLY A 14 14.59 22.18 0.65
CA GLY A 14 15.08 20.81 0.66
C GLY A 14 13.92 19.90 0.28
N ALA A 15 13.94 19.39 -0.95
CA ALA A 15 13.01 18.38 -1.41
C ALA A 15 13.18 17.10 -0.58
N LEU A 16 12.12 16.65 0.10
CA LEU A 16 12.06 15.30 0.67
C LEU A 16 10.73 14.64 0.29
N ALA A 17 10.84 13.72 -0.66
CA ALA A 17 9.96 12.57 -0.78
C ALA A 17 10.11 11.77 0.51
N ALA A 18 9.08 11.82 1.35
CA ALA A 18 8.95 10.91 2.47
C ALA A 18 7.50 10.45 2.50
N LEU A 19 7.23 9.67 1.46
CA LEU A 19 6.23 8.61 1.33
C LEU A 19 6.41 7.81 0.04
N GLY A 20 7.33 8.25 -0.83
CA GLY A 20 8.45 7.40 -1.25
C GLY A 20 9.61 7.52 -0.26
N PHE A 21 10.23 6.41 0.15
CA PHE A 21 11.24 6.38 1.20
C PHE A 21 12.60 5.93 0.61
N ALA A 22 13.35 6.86 0.01
CA ALA A 22 14.73 6.62 -0.41
C ALA A 22 15.67 7.53 0.40
N ALA A 23 16.30 6.96 1.43
CA ALA A 23 17.39 7.60 2.15
C ALA A 23 18.68 7.45 1.33
N VAL A 24 19.14 8.54 0.70
CA VAL A 24 20.50 8.63 0.14
C VAL A 24 21.47 8.89 1.28
N LEU A 25 22.31 7.91 1.58
CA LEU A 25 23.60 8.14 2.25
C LEU A 25 24.68 8.06 1.17
N GLY A 26 25.14 9.23 0.71
CA GLY A 26 26.28 9.36 -0.19
C GLY A 26 26.87 10.77 -0.09
N GLY A 27 28.05 10.89 0.48
CA GLY A 27 28.75 12.16 0.68
C GLY A 27 29.06 12.86 -0.65
N ALA A 28 28.73 14.15 -0.72
CA ALA A 28 29.04 15.00 -1.86
C ALA A 28 30.52 15.40 -1.85
N SER A 29 31.24 15.03 -2.93
CA SER A 29 32.38 15.81 -3.41
C SER A 29 31.90 16.53 -4.67
N ALA A 30 31.70 17.84 -4.60
CA ALA A 30 31.31 18.66 -5.74
C ALA A 30 32.50 18.81 -6.69
N GLN A 31 32.40 18.25 -7.90
CA GLN A 31 33.29 18.60 -9.02
C GLN A 31 32.59 19.64 -9.91
N PRO A 32 33.29 20.68 -10.37
CA PRO A 32 32.71 21.65 -11.30
C PRO A 32 32.40 20.98 -12.66
N LEU A 33 31.22 21.27 -13.20
CA LEU A 33 30.74 20.84 -14.51
C LEU A 33 31.74 21.25 -15.61
N ASN A 34 32.47 20.29 -16.18
CA ASN A 34 33.23 20.48 -17.41
C ASN A 34 32.41 19.87 -18.57
N LEU A 35 31.75 20.72 -19.36
CA LEU A 35 30.99 20.32 -20.54
C LEU A 35 31.95 19.98 -21.68
N GLN A 36 32.32 18.71 -21.80
CA GLN A 36 32.98 18.19 -23.01
C GLN A 36 31.92 17.57 -23.95
N PRO A 37 31.88 17.95 -25.23
CA PRO A 37 30.98 17.32 -26.20
C PRO A 37 31.43 15.89 -26.51
N SER A 38 30.46 14.97 -26.50
CA SER A 38 30.66 13.54 -26.76
C SER A 38 31.03 13.27 -28.22
N LYS A 39 32.17 12.64 -28.44
CA LYS A 39 32.60 12.08 -29.74
C LYS A 39 31.79 10.81 -30.07
N PRO A 40 31.31 10.60 -31.30
CA PRO A 40 30.56 9.40 -31.67
C PRO A 40 31.47 8.18 -31.74
N ALA A 41 31.15 7.13 -30.96
CA ALA A 41 31.82 5.84 -31.00
C ALA A 41 31.07 4.88 -31.94
N ILE A 42 31.78 4.37 -32.93
CA ILE A 42 31.34 3.40 -33.93
C ILE A 42 31.24 2.03 -33.26
N ALA A 43 30.07 1.40 -33.32
CA ALA A 43 29.84 0.04 -32.85
C ALA A 43 30.46 -0.97 -33.83
N THR A 44 31.36 -1.82 -33.34
CA THR A 44 31.81 -3.04 -34.03
C THR A 44 31.09 -4.24 -33.40
N ALA A 45 30.32 -4.95 -34.22
CA ALA A 45 29.65 -6.19 -33.86
C ALA A 45 30.57 -7.41 -34.07
N LYS A 46 30.50 -8.40 -33.15
CA LYS A 46 30.81 -9.80 -33.49
C LYS A 46 30.02 -10.78 -32.59
N PRO A 47 29.45 -11.88 -33.12
CA PRO A 47 28.49 -12.74 -32.42
C PRO A 47 29.13 -14.01 -31.84
N SER A 48 28.48 -14.65 -30.85
CA SER A 48 28.07 -16.09 -30.91
C SER A 48 27.58 -16.68 -29.57
N ARG A 49 26.33 -17.17 -29.62
CA ARG A 49 25.80 -18.49 -29.19
C ARG A 49 26.08 -19.04 -27.77
N SER A 50 24.98 -19.19 -27.03
CA SER A 50 24.65 -20.29 -26.11
C SER A 50 23.13 -20.18 -25.89
N GLY A 51 22.23 -21.03 -26.39
CA GLY A 51 22.19 -22.49 -26.27
C GLY A 51 21.08 -22.87 -25.28
N THR A 52 19.83 -22.49 -25.56
CA THR A 52 18.66 -22.80 -24.72
C THR A 52 18.36 -24.29 -24.79
N ARG A 53 18.65 -25.05 -23.72
CA ARG A 53 18.19 -26.44 -23.60
C ARG A 53 16.70 -26.46 -23.26
N LEU A 54 15.93 -27.16 -24.07
CA LEU A 54 14.51 -27.46 -23.83
C LEU A 54 14.35 -28.39 -22.61
N PRO A 55 13.24 -28.27 -21.84
CA PRO A 55 12.90 -29.24 -20.80
C PRO A 55 12.48 -30.61 -21.39
N PRO A 56 12.62 -31.71 -20.63
CA PRO A 56 12.26 -33.05 -21.09
C PRO A 56 10.76 -33.23 -21.32
N VAL A 57 10.42 -34.05 -22.33
CA VAL A 57 9.06 -34.42 -22.71
C VAL A 57 8.40 -35.29 -21.63
N ARG A 58 7.12 -35.02 -21.31
CA ARG A 58 6.30 -35.82 -20.38
C ARG A 58 6.01 -37.20 -20.98
N PRO A 59 6.20 -38.31 -20.24
CA PRO A 59 5.91 -39.65 -20.74
C PRO A 59 4.41 -39.84 -21.02
N GLU A 60 4.10 -40.51 -22.13
CA GLU A 60 2.73 -40.81 -22.54
C GLU A 60 2.13 -41.92 -21.67
N GLY A 61 0.90 -41.72 -21.17
CA GLY A 61 0.15 -42.75 -20.41
C GLY A 61 -0.40 -42.33 -19.03
N LEU A 62 -0.15 -41.11 -18.56
CA LEU A 62 -0.77 -40.58 -17.33
C LEU A 62 -2.09 -39.85 -17.66
N GLY A 63 -3.20 -40.58 -17.65
CA GLY A 63 -4.53 -39.99 -17.87
C GLY A 63 -5.62 -40.91 -18.43
N LEU A 64 -5.43 -42.24 -18.41
CA LEU A 64 -6.48 -43.16 -18.84
C LEU A 64 -7.63 -43.18 -17.82
N PRO A 65 -8.89 -42.88 -18.22
CA PRO A 65 -10.04 -42.98 -17.34
C PRO A 65 -10.30 -44.45 -17.02
N ARG A 66 -10.30 -44.81 -15.73
CA ARG A 66 -10.87 -46.10 -15.31
C ARG A 66 -12.35 -46.10 -15.64
N THR A 67 -12.73 -46.97 -16.56
CA THR A 67 -14.09 -47.31 -16.91
C THR A 67 -14.84 -47.89 -15.71
N ALA A 68 -16.13 -47.62 -15.73
CA ALA A 68 -17.13 -47.89 -14.70
C ALA A 68 -17.15 -49.34 -14.20
N THR A 69 -17.46 -49.50 -12.91
CA THR A 69 -18.15 -50.69 -12.41
C THR A 69 -19.47 -50.24 -11.79
N ALA A 70 -20.53 -50.79 -12.37
CA ALA A 70 -21.91 -50.62 -11.97
C ALA A 70 -22.17 -51.23 -10.59
N ALA A 71 -22.94 -50.52 -9.76
CA ALA A 71 -23.64 -51.11 -8.64
C ALA A 71 -25.14 -50.87 -8.83
N THR A 72 -25.85 -51.99 -8.89
CA THR A 72 -27.29 -52.18 -9.07
C THR A 72 -28.10 -51.50 -7.95
N PRO A 73 -29.34 -51.03 -8.22
CA PRO A 73 -30.17 -50.36 -7.23
C PRO A 73 -30.80 -51.38 -6.27
N VAL A 74 -30.85 -51.06 -4.97
CA VAL A 74 -31.73 -51.74 -4.01
C VAL A 74 -32.86 -50.79 -3.67
N GLN A 75 -34.06 -51.22 -4.03
CA GLN A 75 -35.33 -50.60 -3.75
C GLN A 75 -35.75 -51.03 -2.34
N THR A 76 -36.11 -50.10 -1.46
CA THR A 76 -36.97 -50.41 -0.32
C THR A 76 -37.98 -49.29 -0.16
N ALA A 77 -39.23 -49.69 -0.16
CA ALA A 77 -40.41 -48.85 -0.22
C ALA A 77 -40.85 -48.35 1.16
N SER A 78 -41.68 -47.31 1.08
CA SER A 78 -42.79 -46.96 1.99
C SER A 78 -42.55 -45.95 3.12
N ALA A 79 -43.07 -44.76 2.83
CA ALA A 79 -44.04 -44.01 3.63
C ALA A 79 -43.57 -43.35 4.93
N GLU A 80 -43.47 -42.01 4.93
CA GLU A 80 -44.41 -41.14 5.66
C GLU A 80 -44.25 -39.67 5.22
N ALA A 81 -45.36 -39.00 4.94
CA ALA A 81 -45.50 -37.54 4.89
C ALA A 81 -46.80 -37.23 5.66
N PRO A 82 -47.05 -36.01 6.21
CA PRO A 82 -46.30 -34.76 6.03
C PRO A 82 -46.12 -33.95 7.33
N GLN A 83 -45.00 -33.24 7.51
CA GLN A 83 -45.01 -32.00 8.29
C GLN A 83 -44.29 -30.89 7.53
N ARG A 84 -45.09 -29.99 6.95
CA ARG A 84 -44.65 -28.68 6.49
C ARG A 84 -44.17 -27.89 7.70
N ILE A 85 -42.86 -27.85 7.88
CA ILE A 85 -42.22 -26.74 8.60
C ILE A 85 -42.02 -25.67 7.55
N ALA A 86 -42.71 -24.54 7.70
CA ALA A 86 -42.54 -23.37 6.87
C ALA A 86 -41.08 -22.93 6.93
N ALA A 87 -40.31 -23.23 5.89
CA ALA A 87 -38.99 -22.65 5.68
C ALA A 87 -39.18 -21.16 5.41
N THR A 88 -39.03 -20.35 6.45
CA THR A 88 -38.72 -18.94 6.32
C THR A 88 -37.52 -18.84 5.38
N PRO A 89 -37.54 -17.98 4.34
CA PRO A 89 -36.38 -17.80 3.49
C PRO A 89 -35.25 -17.26 4.36
N ALA A 90 -34.35 -18.14 4.77
CA ALA A 90 -33.05 -17.75 5.29
C ALA A 90 -32.43 -16.88 4.21
N LYS A 91 -32.34 -15.58 4.50
CA LYS A 91 -31.62 -14.60 3.72
C LYS A 91 -30.24 -15.19 3.45
N ALA A 92 -30.04 -15.70 2.24
CA ALA A 92 -28.77 -16.21 1.81
C ALA A 92 -27.77 -15.06 2.00
N SER A 93 -26.88 -15.20 2.97
CA SER A 93 -25.69 -14.36 3.07
C SER A 93 -24.95 -14.53 1.76
N GLY A 94 -25.16 -13.60 0.85
CA GLY A 94 -24.53 -13.59 -0.45
C GLY A 94 -23.02 -13.62 -0.23
N LYS A 95 -22.34 -14.56 -0.89
CA LYS A 95 -20.91 -14.42 -1.12
C LYS A 95 -20.69 -13.02 -1.67
N SER A 96 -19.84 -12.22 -1.02
CA SER A 96 -19.49 -10.87 -1.46
C SER A 96 -19.03 -10.95 -2.91
N SER A 97 -19.88 -10.57 -3.85
CA SER A 97 -19.56 -10.59 -5.26
C SER A 97 -18.60 -9.45 -5.58
N ALA A 98 -17.66 -9.68 -6.50
CA ALA A 98 -16.79 -8.63 -7.01
C ALA A 98 -17.62 -7.42 -7.49
N PRO A 99 -17.17 -6.18 -7.24
CA PRO A 99 -17.91 -5.01 -7.69
C PRO A 99 -17.88 -4.97 -9.23
N GLN A 100 -19.01 -4.63 -9.82
CA GLN A 100 -19.19 -4.58 -11.28
C GLN A 100 -18.96 -3.18 -11.85
N THR A 101 -19.10 -2.15 -11.01
CA THR A 101 -18.90 -0.75 -11.39
C THR A 101 -17.79 -0.10 -10.56
N GLN A 102 -17.26 1.02 -11.07
CA GLN A 102 -16.30 1.83 -10.33
C GLN A 102 -16.90 2.37 -9.03
N ASP A 103 -18.16 2.79 -9.06
CA ASP A 103 -18.82 3.35 -7.88
C ASP A 103 -19.02 2.29 -6.79
N GLU A 104 -19.41 1.07 -7.15
CA GLU A 104 -19.47 -0.06 -6.21
C GLU A 104 -18.11 -0.39 -5.60
N ALA A 105 -17.03 -0.31 -6.39
CA ALA A 105 -15.68 -0.54 -5.90
C ALA A 105 -15.25 0.53 -4.88
N VAL A 106 -15.56 1.79 -5.19
CA VAL A 106 -15.30 2.93 -4.31
C VAL A 106 -16.11 2.84 -3.02
N GLU A 107 -17.41 2.52 -3.12
CA GLU A 107 -18.29 2.34 -1.97
C GLU A 107 -17.79 1.21 -1.06
N ARG A 108 -17.33 0.10 -1.63
CA ARG A 108 -16.77 -1.00 -0.87
C ARG A 108 -15.52 -0.61 -0.09
N LEU A 109 -14.59 0.13 -0.70
CA LEU A 109 -13.42 0.65 0.00
C LEU A 109 -13.81 1.67 1.08
N ASN A 110 -14.73 2.58 0.79
CA ASN A 110 -15.26 3.52 1.77
C ASN A 110 -15.84 2.77 2.98
N ALA A 111 -16.65 1.73 2.75
CA ALA A 111 -17.23 0.90 3.80
C ALA A 111 -16.16 0.18 4.63
N TYR A 112 -15.15 -0.39 3.97
CA TYR A 112 -14.02 -1.04 4.65
C TYR A 112 -13.26 -0.06 5.55
N PHE A 113 -12.80 1.08 5.00
CA PHE A 113 -12.06 2.07 5.78
C PHE A 113 -12.91 2.61 6.93
N ASN A 114 -14.19 2.89 6.70
CA ASN A 114 -15.09 3.39 7.75
C ASN A 114 -15.55 2.30 8.75
N GLY A 115 -15.21 1.02 8.51
CA GLY A 115 -15.56 -0.10 9.38
C GLY A 115 -14.67 -0.28 10.61
N PHE A 116 -13.52 0.40 10.67
CA PHE A 116 -12.61 0.32 11.83
C PHE A 116 -12.09 1.69 12.28
N ALA A 117 -11.92 1.82 13.60
CA ALA A 117 -11.27 2.97 14.22
C ALA A 117 -9.79 2.70 14.52
N THR A 118 -9.42 1.44 14.72
CA THR A 118 -8.05 1.01 15.01
C THR A 118 -7.63 -0.09 14.05
N LEU A 119 -6.34 -0.14 13.71
CA LEU A 119 -5.75 -1.23 12.94
C LEU A 119 -4.32 -1.46 13.41
N GLN A 120 -3.96 -2.72 13.60
CA GLN A 120 -2.57 -3.16 13.71
C GLN A 120 -2.29 -4.15 12.59
N ALA A 121 -1.11 -4.05 11.98
CA ALA A 121 -0.68 -4.98 10.95
C ALA A 121 0.84 -5.10 10.94
N ASP A 122 1.35 -6.19 10.38
CA ASP A 122 2.71 -6.22 9.89
C ASP A 122 2.73 -5.70 8.45
N PHE A 123 3.85 -5.11 8.03
CA PHE A 123 4.00 -4.62 6.65
C PHE A 123 5.34 -4.99 6.03
N ILE A 124 5.36 -5.06 4.70
CA ILE A 124 6.56 -5.06 3.86
C ILE A 124 6.43 -3.89 2.90
N GLN A 125 7.46 -3.07 2.82
CA GLN A 125 7.58 -1.96 1.89
C GLN A 125 8.71 -2.23 0.89
N PHE A 126 8.47 -1.89 -0.37
CA PHE A 126 9.50 -1.74 -1.39
C PHE A 126 9.56 -0.27 -1.79
N SER A 127 10.73 0.33 -1.61
CA SER A 127 11.02 1.70 -2.02
C SER A 127 11.45 1.77 -3.48
N ALA A 128 11.49 2.98 -4.06
CA ALA A 128 11.86 3.20 -5.46
C ALA A 128 13.31 2.78 -5.80
N ASP A 129 14.17 2.70 -4.79
CA ASP A 129 15.55 2.20 -4.89
C ASP A 129 15.65 0.67 -4.77
N GLY A 130 14.52 -0.03 -4.68
CA GLY A 130 14.43 -1.48 -4.52
C GLY A 130 14.66 -1.98 -3.10
N ARG A 131 14.86 -1.08 -2.11
CA ARG A 131 15.04 -1.51 -0.72
C ARG A 131 13.76 -2.12 -0.17
N ARG A 132 13.89 -3.31 0.42
CA ARG A 132 12.83 -3.98 1.16
C ARG A 132 12.94 -3.60 2.64
N LEU A 133 11.90 -2.96 3.16
CA LEU A 133 11.75 -2.64 4.57
C LEU A 133 10.55 -3.42 5.13
N GLU A 134 10.58 -3.77 6.41
CA GLU A 134 9.47 -4.44 7.06
C GLU A 134 9.29 -3.91 8.47
N GLY A 135 8.08 -4.08 9.03
CA GLY A 135 7.72 -3.38 10.25
C GLY A 135 6.33 -3.70 10.75
N LYS A 136 5.92 -2.89 11.73
CA LYS A 136 4.56 -2.85 12.27
C LYS A 136 3.89 -1.53 11.92
N LEU A 137 2.65 -1.63 11.51
CA LEU A 137 1.76 -0.52 11.23
C LEU A 137 0.74 -0.44 12.36
N TYR A 138 0.61 0.74 12.96
CA TYR A 138 -0.43 1.06 13.92
C TYR A 138 -1.26 2.22 13.37
N ILE A 139 -2.57 2.12 13.44
CA ILE A 139 -3.51 3.16 13.04
C ILE A 139 -4.51 3.36 14.16
N GLN A 140 -4.76 4.62 14.47
CA GLN A 140 -5.88 5.04 15.30
C GLN A 140 -6.52 6.27 14.66
N ARG A 141 -7.72 6.09 14.11
CA ARG A 141 -8.46 7.17 13.47
C ARG A 141 -9.13 8.04 14.55
N PRO A 142 -9.21 9.37 14.35
CA PRO A 142 -8.70 10.11 13.19
C PRO A 142 -7.22 10.49 13.30
N GLY A 143 -6.52 10.45 12.16
CA GLY A 143 -5.24 11.11 11.92
C GLY A 143 -3.99 10.49 12.58
N LYS A 144 -4.13 9.48 13.45
CA LYS A 144 -2.98 8.89 14.14
C LYS A 144 -2.50 7.61 13.46
N MET A 145 -1.19 7.51 13.31
CA MET A 145 -0.54 6.36 12.70
C MET A 145 0.92 6.24 13.13
N ARG A 146 1.47 5.02 13.07
CA ARG A 146 2.90 4.78 13.22
C ARG A 146 3.35 3.67 12.26
N PHE A 147 4.38 3.95 11.46
CA PHE A 147 5.21 2.92 10.82
C PHE A 147 6.46 2.72 11.67
N GLU A 148 6.54 1.55 12.27
CA GLU A 148 7.68 1.10 13.05
C GLU A 148 8.45 0.07 12.26
N TYR A 149 9.60 0.46 11.73
CA TYR A 149 10.46 -0.44 10.97
C TYR A 149 11.24 -1.37 11.90
N ARG A 150 11.47 -2.60 11.46
CA ARG A 150 12.32 -3.56 12.17
C ARG A 150 13.79 -3.19 12.03
N ALA A 151 14.58 -3.54 13.04
CA ALA A 151 16.03 -3.43 13.00
C ALA A 151 16.60 -4.13 11.75
N PRO A 152 17.66 -3.59 11.13
CA PRO A 152 18.54 -2.51 11.61
C PRO A 152 18.06 -1.09 11.25
N VAL A 153 16.87 -0.93 10.67
CA VAL A 153 16.34 0.40 10.30
C VAL A 153 15.96 1.15 11.57
N THR A 154 16.48 2.37 11.72
CA THR A 154 16.23 3.22 12.89
C THR A 154 15.25 4.35 12.63
N THR A 155 14.79 4.47 11.38
CA THR A 155 13.78 5.45 11.00
C THR A 155 12.40 5.00 11.48
N GLU A 156 11.55 5.96 11.85
CA GLU A 156 10.13 5.75 12.15
C GLU A 156 9.30 6.87 11.53
N VAL A 157 8.05 6.56 11.18
CA VAL A 157 7.07 7.56 10.72
C VAL A 157 5.94 7.60 11.72
N ILE A 158 5.66 8.77 12.29
CA ILE A 158 4.64 8.96 13.32
C ILE A 158 3.69 10.05 12.86
N ALA A 159 2.39 9.80 12.93
CA ALA A 159 1.35 10.80 12.76
C ALA A 159 0.55 10.96 14.05
N ASP A 160 0.36 12.20 14.49
CA ASP A 160 -0.25 12.53 15.79
C ASP A 160 -1.73 12.98 15.69
N GLY A 161 -2.26 13.07 14.48
CA GLY A 161 -3.58 13.63 14.20
C GLY A 161 -3.53 14.81 13.23
N THR A 162 -2.44 15.58 13.25
CA THR A 162 -2.29 16.82 12.48
C THR A 162 -1.02 16.85 11.64
N SER A 163 0.05 16.27 12.19
CA SER A 163 1.39 16.31 11.64
C SER A 163 1.90 14.89 11.43
N VAL A 164 2.84 14.74 10.50
CA VAL A 164 3.61 13.52 10.27
C VAL A 164 5.07 13.85 10.49
N ALA A 165 5.71 13.14 11.42
CA ALA A 165 7.14 13.19 11.67
C ALA A 165 7.83 11.96 11.06
N ILE A 166 8.87 12.19 10.26
CA ILE A 166 9.85 11.16 9.90
C ILE A 166 11.07 11.38 10.79
N ARG A 167 11.38 10.40 11.62
CA ARG A 167 12.45 10.50 12.62
C ARG A 167 13.47 9.40 12.43
N ASP A 168 14.75 9.76 12.41
CA ASP A 168 15.83 8.78 12.54
C ASP A 168 16.35 8.73 13.98
N LYS A 169 16.12 7.63 14.68
CA LYS A 169 16.55 7.46 16.07
C LYS A 169 18.06 7.44 16.24
N LYS A 170 18.81 7.01 15.22
CA LYS A 170 20.28 6.91 15.27
C LYS A 170 20.93 8.26 15.05
N LEU A 171 20.38 9.06 14.15
CA LEU A 171 20.91 10.37 13.81
C LEU A 171 20.29 11.51 14.62
N ALA A 172 19.27 11.21 15.44
CA ALA A 172 18.50 12.19 16.20
C ALA A 172 17.89 13.30 15.32
N THR A 173 17.60 12.99 14.06
CA THR A 173 16.95 13.92 13.12
C THR A 173 15.45 13.69 13.08
N GLN A 174 14.70 14.76 12.81
CA GLN A 174 13.25 14.71 12.66
C GLN A 174 12.76 15.76 11.68
N ASP A 175 12.06 15.31 10.65
CA ASP A 175 11.38 16.16 9.67
C ASP A 175 9.87 16.08 9.90
N ILE A 176 9.20 17.22 9.99
CA ILE A 176 7.76 17.31 10.30
C ILE A 176 7.01 17.95 9.13
N TYR A 177 5.90 17.34 8.74
CA TYR A 177 5.01 17.78 7.67
C TYR A 177 3.56 17.79 8.14
N SER A 178 2.69 18.57 7.48
CA SER A 178 1.25 18.47 7.71
C SER A 178 0.71 17.19 7.08
N ILE A 179 -0.11 16.44 7.82
CA ILE A 179 -0.66 15.16 7.34
C ILE A 179 -1.46 15.31 6.04
N GLY A 180 -2.16 16.43 5.88
CA GLY A 180 -2.95 16.73 4.67
C GLY A 180 -2.11 16.84 3.40
N GLN A 181 -0.80 17.11 3.54
CA GLN A 181 0.13 17.21 2.42
C GLN A 181 0.85 15.89 2.13
N THR A 182 0.46 14.81 2.80
CA THR A 182 1.05 13.49 2.62
C THR A 182 0.07 12.54 1.93
N PRO A 183 0.56 11.63 1.06
CA PRO A 183 -0.26 10.55 0.55
C PRO A 183 -0.88 9.69 1.65
N LEU A 184 -0.32 9.60 2.87
CA LEU A 184 -0.83 8.72 3.94
C LEU A 184 -2.21 9.09 4.45
N LYS A 185 -2.68 10.32 4.22
CA LYS A 185 -3.92 10.81 4.82
C LYS A 185 -5.13 9.92 4.52
N PHE A 186 -5.11 9.18 3.41
CA PHE A 186 -6.22 8.28 3.08
C PHE A 186 -6.39 7.13 4.10
N LEU A 187 -5.33 6.71 4.77
CA LEU A 187 -5.42 5.60 5.73
C LEU A 187 -6.01 6.04 7.09
N VAL A 188 -5.96 7.33 7.41
CA VAL A 188 -6.18 7.84 8.77
C VAL A 188 -7.33 8.83 8.89
N LYS A 189 -7.87 9.34 7.79
CA LYS A 189 -8.95 10.33 7.81
C LYS A 189 -10.16 9.81 8.58
N GLU A 190 -10.84 10.65 9.36
CA GLU A 190 -11.97 10.24 10.23
C GLU A 190 -13.08 9.51 9.47
N ARG A 191 -13.53 10.10 8.37
CA ARG A 191 -14.50 9.51 7.45
C ARG A 191 -13.88 9.56 6.06
N MET A 192 -13.66 8.37 5.51
CA MET A 192 -13.10 8.22 4.19
C MET A 192 -14.22 8.29 3.15
N ASP A 193 -14.08 9.21 2.21
CA ASP A 193 -14.87 9.28 0.99
C ASP A 193 -13.92 9.48 -0.21
N LEU A 194 -13.53 8.37 -0.85
CA LEU A 194 -12.61 8.39 -1.98
C LEU A 194 -13.09 9.28 -3.15
N ALA A 195 -14.41 9.44 -3.33
CA ALA A 195 -14.97 10.20 -4.45
C ALA A 195 -14.92 11.72 -4.21
N ARG A 196 -14.96 12.14 -2.93
CA ARG A 196 -14.86 13.57 -2.55
C ARG A 196 -13.44 14.01 -2.27
N ASP A 197 -12.63 13.10 -1.73
CA ASP A 197 -11.31 13.41 -1.19
C ASP A 197 -10.17 13.22 -2.21
N SER A 198 -10.47 12.61 -3.36
CA SER A 198 -9.50 12.31 -4.40
C SER A 198 -10.18 12.24 -5.76
N VAL A 199 -9.39 12.24 -6.83
CA VAL A 199 -9.91 11.97 -8.17
C VAL A 199 -9.78 10.48 -8.44
N VAL A 200 -10.91 9.77 -8.52
CA VAL A 200 -10.90 8.34 -8.84
C VAL A 200 -10.60 8.17 -10.32
N MET A 201 -9.46 7.53 -10.62
CA MET A 201 -8.97 7.33 -11.98
C MET A 201 -9.48 6.03 -12.61
N GLY A 202 -9.94 5.08 -11.78
CA GLY A 202 -10.49 3.83 -12.25
C GLY A 202 -10.46 2.74 -11.18
N ALA A 203 -11.28 1.71 -11.40
CA ALA A 203 -11.27 0.49 -10.61
C ALA A 203 -11.17 -0.73 -11.54
N SER A 204 -10.49 -1.77 -11.09
CA SER A 204 -10.37 -3.02 -11.82
C SER A 204 -10.30 -4.19 -10.85
N THR A 205 -10.90 -5.32 -11.20
CA THR A 205 -10.82 -6.55 -10.41
C THR A 205 -10.01 -7.60 -11.16
N LYS A 206 -9.02 -8.22 -10.50
CA LYS A 206 -8.26 -9.35 -11.03
C LYS A 206 -8.27 -10.50 -10.01
N GLY A 207 -8.99 -11.57 -10.35
CA GLY A 207 -9.24 -12.66 -9.40
C GLY A 207 -10.02 -12.12 -8.19
N GLU A 208 -9.46 -12.27 -7.00
CA GLU A 208 -10.05 -11.81 -5.74
C GLU A 208 -9.58 -10.41 -5.31
N ILE A 209 -8.67 -9.79 -6.07
CA ILE A 209 -8.11 -8.47 -5.75
C ILE A 209 -8.85 -7.39 -6.54
N LEU A 210 -9.48 -6.48 -5.79
CA LEU A 210 -9.97 -5.20 -6.27
C LEU A 210 -8.86 -4.16 -6.17
N SER A 211 -8.53 -3.53 -7.30
CA SER A 211 -7.60 -2.41 -7.36
C SER A 211 -8.34 -1.12 -7.70
N VAL A 212 -8.22 -0.11 -6.85
CA VAL A 212 -8.79 1.24 -7.10
C VAL A 212 -7.66 2.25 -7.19
N ARG A 213 -7.61 2.99 -8.31
CA ARG A 213 -6.61 4.02 -8.56
C ARG A 213 -7.20 5.39 -8.29
N ILE A 214 -6.51 6.17 -7.49
CA ILE A 214 -6.87 7.55 -7.15
C ILE A 214 -5.69 8.49 -7.39
N GLU A 215 -6.01 9.76 -7.61
CA GLU A 215 -5.07 10.86 -7.72
C GLU A 215 -5.30 11.87 -6.60
N ASP A 216 -4.22 12.24 -5.90
CA ASP A 216 -4.21 13.24 -4.84
C ASP A 216 -3.36 14.44 -5.26
N ARG A 217 -4.03 15.58 -5.45
CA ARG A 217 -3.42 16.84 -5.92
C ARG A 217 -2.89 17.74 -4.81
N SER A 218 -3.06 17.34 -3.56
CA SER A 218 -2.72 18.16 -2.39
C SER A 218 -1.47 17.69 -1.67
N THR A 219 -0.71 16.78 -2.29
CA THR A 219 0.56 16.29 -1.74
C THR A 219 1.71 17.27 -1.92
N LEU A 220 2.71 17.18 -1.06
CA LEU A 220 3.94 17.97 -1.21
C LEU A 220 4.59 17.70 -2.57
N GLY A 221 4.97 18.76 -3.27
CA GLY A 221 5.63 18.66 -4.57
C GLY A 221 4.69 18.44 -5.76
N GLY A 222 3.38 18.28 -5.55
CA GLY A 222 2.39 18.20 -6.63
C GLY A 222 1.43 17.02 -6.47
N THR A 223 1.16 16.34 -7.57
CA THR A 223 0.16 15.28 -7.66
C THR A 223 0.76 13.90 -7.43
N SER A 224 0.23 13.15 -6.46
CA SER A 224 0.56 11.74 -6.23
C SER A 224 -0.53 10.82 -6.77
N LYS A 225 -0.15 9.63 -7.24
CA LYS A 225 -1.08 8.57 -7.65
C LYS A 225 -1.02 7.43 -6.65
N ILE A 226 -2.19 6.96 -6.22
CA ILE A 226 -2.30 5.87 -5.26
C ILE A 226 -3.11 4.75 -5.88
N THR A 227 -2.64 3.51 -5.76
CA THR A 227 -3.40 2.31 -6.11
C THR A 227 -3.63 1.50 -4.85
N LEU A 228 -4.89 1.30 -4.47
CA LEU A 228 -5.29 0.51 -3.30
C LEU A 228 -5.63 -0.90 -3.74
N ASN A 229 -5.08 -1.91 -3.06
CA ASN A 229 -5.33 -3.31 -3.34
C ASN A 229 -6.10 -3.95 -2.19
N TYR A 230 -7.32 -4.38 -2.47
CA TYR A 230 -8.25 -4.93 -1.50
C TYR A 230 -8.69 -6.33 -1.90
N ASP A 231 -8.67 -7.25 -0.93
CA ASP A 231 -9.09 -8.64 -1.10
C ASP A 231 -10.59 -8.75 -0.80
N ILE A 232 -11.36 -9.11 -1.82
CA ILE A 232 -12.82 -9.17 -1.77
C ILE A 232 -13.30 -10.31 -0.88
N THR A 233 -12.57 -11.44 -0.87
CA THR A 233 -12.94 -12.65 -0.13
C THR A 233 -12.62 -12.48 1.35
N ALA A 234 -11.42 -11.99 1.67
CA ALA A 234 -10.99 -11.75 3.04
C ALA A 234 -11.62 -10.48 3.65
N ASN A 235 -12.17 -9.58 2.82
CA ASN A 235 -12.65 -8.27 3.22
C ASN A 235 -11.55 -7.44 3.92
N GLU A 236 -10.35 -7.43 3.34
CA GLU A 236 -9.15 -6.82 3.92
C GLU A 236 -8.37 -6.02 2.89
N LEU A 237 -7.78 -4.89 3.33
CA LEU A 237 -6.78 -4.19 2.53
C LEU A 237 -5.49 -5.02 2.53
N ARG A 238 -4.98 -5.35 1.34
CA ARG A 238 -3.71 -6.07 1.17
C ARG A 238 -2.51 -5.15 1.04
N GLY A 239 -2.74 -3.91 0.61
CA GLY A 239 -1.66 -2.96 0.45
C GLY A 239 -2.02 -1.82 -0.48
N TRP A 240 -1.02 -1.00 -0.79
CA TRP A 240 -1.15 0.10 -1.71
C TRP A 240 0.18 0.39 -2.41
N VAL A 241 0.09 1.08 -3.53
CA VAL A 241 1.22 1.62 -4.29
C VAL A 241 1.06 3.12 -4.36
N VAL A 242 2.10 3.86 -4.02
CA VAL A 242 2.19 5.32 -4.17
C VAL A 242 3.21 5.63 -5.24
N ILE A 243 2.84 6.48 -6.20
CA ILE A 243 3.76 7.12 -7.13
C ILE A 243 3.73 8.60 -6.80
N ASP A 244 4.85 9.15 -6.36
CA ASP A 244 4.96 10.55 -5.98
C ASP A 244 5.06 11.49 -7.21
N PRO A 245 5.02 12.82 -7.02
CA PRO A 245 5.10 13.78 -8.13
C PRO A 245 6.42 13.69 -8.93
N GLN A 246 7.48 13.15 -8.33
CA GLN A 246 8.78 12.92 -8.94
C GLN A 246 8.85 11.59 -9.70
N GLY A 247 7.83 10.74 -9.58
CA GLY A 247 7.74 9.44 -10.22
C GLY A 247 8.34 8.29 -9.41
N TYR A 248 8.74 8.53 -8.15
CA TYR A 248 9.23 7.46 -7.30
C TYR A 248 8.05 6.59 -6.84
N GLU A 249 8.19 5.29 -7.08
CA GLU A 249 7.21 4.29 -6.69
C GLU A 249 7.53 3.71 -5.32
N THR A 250 6.53 3.57 -4.47
CA THR A 250 6.65 2.86 -3.20
C THR A 250 5.45 1.95 -3.01
N THR A 251 5.72 0.67 -2.83
CA THR A 251 4.72 -0.37 -2.64
C THR A 251 4.73 -0.80 -1.18
N VAL A 252 3.57 -0.81 -0.53
CA VAL A 252 3.39 -1.32 0.83
C VAL A 252 2.38 -2.46 0.79
N SER A 253 2.78 -3.61 1.30
CA SER A 253 1.92 -4.77 1.54
C SER A 253 1.69 -4.94 3.04
N VAL A 254 0.46 -5.21 3.45
CA VAL A 254 0.07 -5.40 4.85
C VAL A 254 -0.54 -6.78 5.06
N TYR A 255 -0.28 -7.37 6.23
CA TYR A 255 -0.75 -8.69 6.62
C TYR A 255 -0.91 -8.78 8.14
N ASN A 256 -1.55 -9.85 8.63
CA ASN A 256 -1.91 -10.01 10.05
C ASN A 256 -2.72 -8.82 10.60
N LEU A 257 -3.77 -8.41 9.87
CA LEU A 257 -4.59 -7.27 10.24
C LEU A 257 -5.42 -7.59 11.50
N ASP A 258 -5.33 -6.72 12.51
CA ASP A 258 -6.14 -6.74 13.72
C ASP A 258 -6.82 -5.38 13.90
N THR A 259 -8.12 -5.33 13.66
CA THR A 259 -8.93 -4.11 13.79
C THR A 259 -9.51 -3.91 15.18
N GLN A 260 -9.40 -4.91 16.06
CA GLN A 260 -10.00 -4.91 17.39
C GLN A 260 -9.00 -4.45 18.46
N ARG A 261 -7.71 -4.73 18.25
CA ARG A 261 -6.67 -4.37 19.21
C ARG A 261 -6.35 -2.88 19.16
N ARG A 262 -6.54 -2.22 20.30
CA ARG A 262 -6.18 -0.81 20.48
C ARG A 262 -4.65 -0.66 20.61
N PRO A 263 -4.00 0.18 19.77
CA PRO A 263 -2.60 0.52 19.94
C PRO A 263 -2.37 1.37 21.21
N ASP A 264 -1.15 1.35 21.75
CA ASP A 264 -0.76 2.25 22.85
C ASP A 264 -0.80 3.71 22.34
N PRO A 265 -1.50 4.64 23.03
CA PRO A 265 -1.50 6.06 22.67
C PRO A 265 -0.11 6.69 22.50
N LYS A 266 0.90 6.20 23.22
CA LYS A 266 2.29 6.67 23.13
C LYS A 266 2.93 6.40 21.76
N ASN A 267 2.38 5.47 20.98
CA ASN A 267 2.84 5.21 19.62
C ASN A 267 2.66 6.42 18.69
N PHE A 268 1.78 7.36 19.05
CA PHE A 268 1.37 8.46 18.19
C PHE A 268 1.88 9.83 18.67
N THR A 269 2.85 9.86 19.59
CA THR A 269 3.40 11.11 20.12
C THR A 269 4.59 11.57 19.29
N ILE A 270 4.53 12.82 18.81
CA ILE A 270 5.66 13.52 18.17
C ILE A 270 6.25 14.48 19.20
N ASN A 271 7.57 14.43 19.41
CA ASN A 271 8.24 15.44 20.21
C ASN A 271 8.65 16.61 19.29
N TYR A 272 8.08 17.79 19.53
CA TYR A 272 8.36 19.00 18.76
C TYR A 272 9.61 19.76 19.23
N GLU A 273 10.15 19.40 20.39
CA GLU A 273 11.38 20.00 20.89
C GLU A 273 12.53 19.55 19.99
N ARG A 274 13.08 20.49 19.24
CA ARG A 274 14.25 20.27 18.40
C ARG A 274 15.40 19.91 19.34
N VAL A 275 15.91 18.69 19.21
CA VAL A 275 17.20 18.32 19.82
C VAL A 275 18.25 19.15 19.08
N LEU A 276 18.66 20.26 19.70
CA LEU A 276 19.69 21.18 19.21
C LEU A 276 21.08 20.64 19.56
#